data_AF-A0A970P5W2-F1
#
_entry.id   AF-A0A970P5W2-F1
#
_cell.length_a   1.000
_cell.length_b   1.000
_cell.length_c   1.000
_cell.angle_alpha   90.00
_cell.angle_beta   90.00
_cell.angle_gamma   90.00
#
_symmetry.space_group_name_H-M   'P 1'
#
loop_
_entity.id
_entity.type
_entity.pdbx_description
1 polymer ?
#
loop_
_entity_poly.entity_id
_entity_poly.type
_entity_poly.pdbx_seq_one_letter_code
_entity_poly.pdbx_strand_id
1 'polypeptide(L)' 'DQVLAEIINGFESIGTEKTTRPRVAIFGDLYVRDNALLNQHLIKTVEENGGEVITTPYSEYMKIVVTPFSERIYKEGH' A
#
# COMPACT_ATOMS: atom_id res chain seq x y z
N ASP A 1 -22.84 9.96 -13.31
CA ASP A 1 -22.63 11.18 -12.52
C ASP A 1 -23.26 11.12 -11.13
N GLN A 2 -24.56 10.86 -10.98
CA GLN A 2 -25.22 10.83 -9.67
C GLN A 2 -24.66 9.77 -8.69
N VAL A 3 -24.42 8.54 -9.16
CA VAL A 3 -23.82 7.46 -8.33
C VAL A 3 -22.40 7.80 -7.87
N LEU A 4 -21.61 8.45 -8.71
CA LEU A 4 -20.25 8.86 -8.34
C LEU A 4 -20.28 9.92 -7.24
N ALA A 5 -21.20 10.89 -7.35
CA ALA A 5 -21.38 11.92 -6.33
C ALA A 5 -21.85 11.33 -4.99
N GLU A 6 -22.75 10.35 -5.02
CA GLU A 6 -23.18 9.62 -3.80
C GLU A 6 -22.02 8.88 -3.14
N ILE A 7 -21.17 8.21 -3.92
CA ILE A 7 -19.98 7.51 -3.41
C ILE A 7 -18.99 8.50 -2.80
N ILE A 8 -18.69 9.60 -3.48
CA ILE A 8 -17.77 10.64 -2.98
C ILE A 8 -18.28 11.23 -1.67
N ASN A 9 -19.55 11.63 -1.62
CA ASN A 9 -20.16 12.17 -0.40
C ASN A 9 -20.15 11.15 0.75
N GLY A 10 -20.33 9.87 0.44
CA GLY A 10 -20.17 8.78 1.40
C GLY A 10 -18.77 8.76 2.02
N PHE A 11 -17.72 8.85 1.20
CA PHE A 11 -16.33 8.91 1.70
C PHE A 11 -16.03 10.19 2.48
N GLU A 12 -16.49 11.34 2.01
CA GLU A 12 -16.27 12.64 2.68
C GLU A 12 -16.97 12.73 4.05
N SER A 13 -18.08 12.00 4.22
CA SER A 13 -18.81 11.96 5.50
C SER A 13 -18.11 11.18 6.61
N ILE A 14 -17.08 10.41 6.28
CA ILE A 14 -16.33 9.61 7.25
C ILE A 14 -15.47 10.54 8.10
N GLY A 15 -15.74 10.60 9.40
CA GLY A 15 -14.94 11.39 10.34
C GLY A 15 -13.49 10.91 10.39
N THR A 16 -12.55 11.75 9.96
CA THR A 16 -11.11 11.47 10.00
C THR A 16 -10.42 12.28 11.10
N GLU A 17 -9.58 11.65 11.89
CA GLU A 17 -8.68 12.36 12.81
C GLU A 17 -7.30 12.56 12.18
N LYS A 18 -6.94 13.81 11.88
CA LYS A 18 -5.60 14.16 11.39
C LYS A 18 -4.64 14.24 12.57
N THR A 19 -3.99 13.13 12.87
CA THR A 19 -2.98 13.01 13.94
C THR A 19 -1.61 12.72 13.35
N THR A 20 -0.54 13.22 13.98
CA THR A 20 0.84 12.90 13.59
C THR A 20 1.21 11.54 14.17
N ARG A 21 1.00 10.48 13.39
CA ARG A 21 1.37 9.10 13.77
C ARG A 21 2.76 8.74 13.22
N PRO A 22 3.53 7.90 13.93
CA PRO A 22 4.73 7.29 13.36
C PRO A 22 4.38 6.49 12.11
N ARG A 23 5.01 6.85 10.98
CA ARG A 23 4.74 6.22 9.69
C ARG A 23 5.59 4.96 9.53
N VAL A 24 4.95 3.84 9.26
CA VAL A 24 5.57 2.52 9.13
C VAL A 24 5.34 2.01 7.71
N ALA A 25 6.41 1.97 6.91
CA ALA A 25 6.34 1.39 5.58
C ALA A 25 6.54 -0.12 5.65
N ILE A 26 5.57 -0.89 5.12
CA ILE A 26 5.68 -2.35 5.03
C ILE A 26 6.24 -2.69 3.66
N PHE A 27 7.41 -3.32 3.61
CA PHE A 27 8.03 -3.87 2.40
C PHE A 27 8.04 -5.39 2.49
N GLY A 28 7.78 -6.09 1.39
CA GLY A 28 7.71 -7.56 1.36
C GLY A 28 6.82 -8.09 0.25
N ASP A 29 6.60 -9.40 0.25
CA ASP A 29 5.75 -10.09 -0.72
C ASP A 29 4.30 -9.55 -0.64
N LEU A 30 3.78 -9.08 -1.78
CA LEU A 30 2.41 -8.59 -1.93
C LEU A 30 1.39 -9.62 -1.46
N TYR A 31 1.66 -10.91 -1.72
CA TYR A 31 0.78 -12.01 -1.36
C TYR A 31 0.69 -12.21 0.14
N VAL A 32 1.77 -11.95 0.88
CA VAL A 32 1.79 -12.06 2.35
C VAL A 32 1.15 -10.84 2.99
N ARG A 33 1.29 -9.66 2.36
CA ARG A 33 0.70 -8.40 2.87
C ARG A 33 -0.82 -8.38 2.78
N ASP A 34 -1.40 -8.82 1.69
CA ASP A 34 -2.85 -8.65 1.49
C ASP A 34 -3.65 -9.89 1.92
N ASN A 35 -2.97 -10.95 2.33
CA ASN A 35 -3.61 -12.19 2.78
C ASN A 35 -3.85 -12.16 4.30
N ALA A 36 -5.12 -12.29 4.70
CA ALA A 36 -5.53 -12.23 6.11
C ALA A 36 -4.89 -13.29 7.02
N LEU A 37 -4.53 -14.47 6.49
CA LEU A 37 -3.86 -15.54 7.24
C LEU A 37 -2.35 -15.27 7.36
N LEU A 38 -1.71 -14.84 6.27
CA LEU A 38 -0.25 -14.67 6.23
C LEU A 38 0.21 -13.34 6.82
N ASN A 39 -0.60 -12.28 6.70
CA ASN A 39 -0.29 -10.95 7.23
C ASN A 39 -0.29 -10.93 8.76
N GLN A 40 -0.94 -11.90 9.43
CA GLN A 40 -1.07 -11.95 10.89
C GLN A 40 -1.61 -10.65 11.50
N HIS A 41 -2.46 -9.92 10.75
CA HIS A 41 -2.98 -8.62 11.15
C HIS A 41 -1.90 -7.57 11.46
N LEU A 42 -0.75 -7.63 10.80
CA LEU A 42 0.37 -6.69 10.95
C LEU A 42 -0.08 -5.23 10.76
N ILE A 43 -0.91 -4.95 9.76
CA ILE A 43 -1.42 -3.59 9.51
C ILE A 43 -2.20 -3.09 10.72
N LYS A 44 -3.18 -3.88 11.15
CA LYS A 44 -4.05 -3.57 12.30
C LYS A 44 -3.25 -3.41 13.58
N THR A 45 -2.27 -4.28 13.81
CA THR A 45 -1.39 -4.24 14.98
C THR A 45 -0.60 -2.93 15.05
N VAL A 46 -0.04 -2.49 13.92
CA VAL A 46 0.70 -1.22 13.88
C VAL A 46 -0.23 -0.03 14.17
N GLU A 47 -1.43 -0.02 13.59
CA GLU A 47 -2.41 1.05 13.79
C GLU A 47 -2.96 1.11 15.22
N GLU A 48 -3.22 -0.04 15.84
CA GLU A 48 -3.64 -0.15 17.24
C GLU A 48 -2.56 0.36 18.22
N ASN A 49 -1.29 0.27 17.83
CA ASN A 49 -0.16 0.82 18.60
C ASN A 49 0.15 2.29 18.24
N GLY A 50 -0.74 2.96 17.51
CA GLY A 50 -0.64 4.39 17.19
C GLY A 50 0.22 4.71 15.97
N GLY A 51 0.65 3.70 15.20
CA GLY A 51 1.33 3.90 13.93
C GLY A 51 0.36 4.18 12.77
N GLU A 52 0.91 4.65 11.66
CA GLU A 52 0.22 4.78 10.38
C GLU A 52 0.96 3.94 9.34
N VAL A 53 0.27 2.96 8.76
CA VAL A 53 0.89 2.05 7.80
C VAL A 53 0.89 2.67 6.41
N ILE A 54 2.06 2.74 5.79
CA ILE A 54 2.19 3.12 4.38
C ILE A 54 2.43 1.85 3.57
N THR A 55 1.43 1.47 2.77
CA THR A 55 1.58 0.40 1.79
C THR A 55 2.15 0.95 0.50
N THR A 56 3.23 0.37 -0.01
CA THR A 56 3.76 0.69 -1.34
C THR A 56 2.68 0.44 -2.40
N PRO A 57 2.31 1.45 -3.22
CA PRO A 57 1.39 1.24 -4.34
C PRO A 57 1.94 0.21 -5.32
N TYR A 58 1.06 -0.56 -5.96
CA TYR A 58 1.46 -1.59 -6.91
C TYR A 58 2.33 -1.05 -8.06
N SER A 59 2.05 0.17 -8.52
CA SER A 59 2.83 0.84 -9.57
C SER A 59 4.27 1.15 -9.16
N GLU A 60 4.51 1.52 -7.90
CA GLU A 60 5.85 1.73 -7.35
C GLU A 60 6.62 0.41 -7.26
N TYR A 61 5.96 -0.64 -6.78
CA TYR A 61 6.55 -1.97 -6.74
C TYR A 61 6.96 -2.46 -8.14
N MET A 62 6.09 -2.29 -9.13
CA MET A 62 6.41 -2.66 -10.51
C MET A 62 7.66 -1.94 -11.02
N LYS A 63 7.88 -0.67 -10.65
CA LYS A 63 9.14 0.03 -10.99
C LYS A 63 10.35 -0.60 -10.33
N ILE A 64 10.24 -1.03 -9.07
CA ILE A 64 11.31 -1.73 -8.33
C ILE A 64 11.69 -3.04 -9.01
N VAL A 65 10.75 -3.75 -9.63
CA VAL A 65 11.00 -5.03 -10.33
C VAL A 65 11.46 -4.80 -11.78
N VAL A 66 10.70 -4.02 -12.54
CA VAL A 66 10.90 -3.85 -13.99
C VAL A 66 12.21 -3.15 -14.30
N THR A 67 12.63 -2.17 -13.50
CA THR A 67 13.85 -1.39 -13.76
C THR A 67 15.10 -2.28 -13.73
N PRO A 68 15.43 -2.98 -12.62
CA PRO A 68 16.62 -3.84 -12.58
C PRO A 68 16.52 -5.03 -13.54
N PHE A 69 15.32 -5.56 -13.78
CA PHE A 69 15.12 -6.62 -14.78
C PHE A 69 15.45 -6.13 -16.20
N SER A 70 14.96 -4.94 -16.57
CA SER A 70 15.21 -4.35 -17.90
C SER A 70 16.68 -3.99 -18.08
N GLU A 71 17.32 -3.42 -17.05
CA GLU A 71 18.76 -3.16 -17.06
C GLU A 71 19.59 -4.44 -17.23
N ARG A 72 19.16 -5.53 -16.59
CA ARG A 72 19.80 -6.83 -16.70
C ARG A 72 19.70 -7.38 -18.11
N ILE A 73 18.50 -7.42 -18.71
CA ILE A 73 18.31 -7.86 -20.10
C ILE A 73 19.17 -7.04 -21.06
N TYR A 74 19.17 -5.71 -20.89
CA TYR A 74 19.97 -4.82 -21.71
C TYR A 74 21.48 -5.09 -21.60
N LYS A 75 21.99 -5.38 -20.39
CA LYS A 75 23.40 -5.73 -20.17
C LYS A 75 23.76 -7.13 -20.69
N GLU A 76 22.83 -8.07 -20.63
CA GLU A 76 23.03 -9.46 -21.08
C GLU A 76 22.88 -9.61 -22.60
N GLY A 77 22.41 -8.57 -23.31
CA GLY A 77 22.37 -8.52 -24.78
C GLY A 77 21.29 -9.39 -25.41
N HIS A 78 20.21 -9.66 -24.68
CA HIS A 78 19.01 -10.35 -25.17
C HIS A 78 18.04 -9.40 -25.86
#